data_AF-A0A3E1HED3-F1
#
_entry.id   AF-A0A3E1HED3-F1
#
_cell.length_a   1.000
_cell.length_b   1.000
_cell.length_c   1.000
_cell.angle_alpha   90.00
_cell.angle_beta   90.00
_cell.angle_gamma   90.00
#
_symmetry.space_group_name_H-M   'P 1'
#
loop_
_entity.id
_entity.type
_entity.pdbx_description
1 polymer ?
#
loop_
_entity_poly.entity_id
_entity_poly.type
_entity_poly.pdbx_seq_one_letter_code
_entity_poly.pdbx_strand_id
1 'polypeptide(L)'
;MIGCLAGCSSPNHVGCPYGAQVARIGESLGLLGWNVAVSNLRWGGDYMLIDVDATSTDPHAPHARPEDIRFGLYGALAHPMESAGLGSCESRMAGVPDVASPLAAPANRLTGTVCLGPLQDHNAVRGVYSYSPRDRIPNTVAAYPAAFPVGLLPTNPNDTGLVVKTASLSAWRADGAPITTAQLGDPGAFTGDGYMLLGLAADAVAARYCDDSVSRGGPMMLLASPTLPGRGLHPACATYGSSVLILPDTSLDAVHVNASLCTQGEINQALLYATVALAGTHAGVWIVR
;
A
#
# COMPACT_ATOMS: atom_id res chain seq x y z
N MET A 1 53.08 12.86 17.99
CA MET A 1 52.00 11.89 17.79
C MET A 1 50.71 12.71 17.74
N ILE A 2 50.25 13.05 16.54
CA ILE A 2 49.10 13.93 16.30
C ILE A 2 47.89 13.01 16.13
N GLY A 3 47.03 12.96 17.15
CA GLY A 3 45.78 12.21 17.10
C GLY A 3 44.71 13.00 16.37
N CYS A 4 44.42 12.61 15.12
CA CYS A 4 43.22 13.08 14.42
C CYS A 4 41.99 12.43 15.07
N LEU A 5 41.22 13.23 15.79
CA LEU A 5 39.85 12.87 16.20
C LEU A 5 38.97 12.93 14.93
N ALA A 6 38.69 11.78 14.33
CA ALA A 6 37.63 11.64 13.35
C ALA A 6 36.29 11.69 14.09
N GLY A 7 35.71 12.88 14.21
CA GLY A 7 34.33 13.05 14.62
C GLY A 7 33.43 12.56 13.49
N CYS A 8 32.89 11.35 13.60
CA CYS A 8 31.77 10.91 12.78
C CYS A 8 30.55 11.76 13.16
N SER A 9 30.36 12.88 12.48
CA SER A 9 29.06 13.52 12.41
C SER A 9 28.12 12.57 11.67
N SER A 10 27.35 11.77 12.41
CA SER A 10 26.20 11.06 11.83
C SER A 10 25.35 12.11 11.11
N PRO A 11 25.04 11.93 9.81
CA PRO A 11 24.06 12.79 9.17
C PRO A 11 22.79 12.69 10.02
N ASN A 12 22.28 13.83 10.47
CA ASN A 12 20.95 13.89 11.07
C ASN A 12 20.01 13.15 10.13
N HIS A 13 19.57 11.95 10.52
CA HIS A 13 18.50 11.24 9.84
C HIS A 13 17.32 12.23 9.83
N VAL A 14 17.01 12.82 8.68
CA VAL A 14 15.62 13.16 8.39
C VAL A 14 14.91 11.83 8.61
N GLY A 15 14.24 11.70 9.76
CA GLY A 15 13.89 10.40 10.32
C GLY A 15 13.17 9.56 9.28
N CYS A 16 13.83 8.51 8.80
CA CYS A 16 13.30 7.62 7.76
C CYS A 16 11.93 7.11 8.24
N PRO A 17 10.79 7.55 7.65
CA PRO A 17 9.47 7.20 8.13
C PRO A 17 9.34 5.70 8.23
N TYR A 18 9.32 5.20 9.46
CA TYR A 18 9.25 3.77 9.77
C TYR A 18 10.23 2.92 8.94
N GLY A 19 11.48 3.35 8.80
CA GLY A 19 12.52 2.61 8.07
C GLY A 19 12.45 2.72 6.54
N ALA A 20 11.51 3.47 5.97
CA ALA A 20 11.45 3.75 4.54
C ALA A 20 12.59 4.70 4.10
N GLN A 21 13.12 4.49 2.89
CA GLN A 21 14.11 5.40 2.30
C GLN A 21 13.46 6.75 2.00
N VAL A 22 14.21 7.85 2.13
CA VAL A 22 13.65 9.21 1.98
C VAL A 22 14.44 10.02 0.96
N ALA A 23 13.70 10.72 0.11
CA ALA A 23 14.19 11.74 -0.80
C ALA A 23 13.27 12.96 -0.74
N ARG A 24 13.74 14.09 -1.26
CA ARG A 24 12.86 15.20 -1.60
C ARG A 24 12.21 14.99 -2.95
N ILE A 25 11.04 15.57 -3.17
CA ILE A 25 10.48 15.69 -4.52
C ILE A 25 11.52 16.39 -5.42
N GLY A 26 11.79 15.80 -6.58
CA GLY A 26 12.86 16.18 -7.50
C GLY A 26 14.11 15.30 -7.41
N GLU A 27 14.28 14.51 -6.35
CA GLU A 27 15.41 13.60 -6.16
C GLU A 27 15.05 12.14 -6.52
N SER A 28 16.08 11.36 -6.85
CA SER A 28 15.95 9.94 -7.19
C SER A 28 16.32 9.05 -6.00
N LEU A 29 15.58 7.95 -5.80
CA LEU A 29 15.88 6.89 -4.84
C LEU A 29 16.08 5.54 -5.53
N GLY A 30 17.04 4.77 -5.02
CA GLY A 30 17.16 3.35 -5.34
C GLY A 30 16.11 2.54 -4.59
N LEU A 31 15.08 2.06 -5.27
CA LEU A 31 13.97 1.34 -4.70
C LEU A 31 13.58 0.18 -5.60
N LEU A 32 13.50 -1.04 -5.06
CA LEU A 32 12.99 -2.23 -5.76
C LEU A 32 13.75 -2.55 -7.08
N GLY A 33 15.04 -2.23 -7.16
CA GLY A 33 15.85 -2.36 -8.38
C GLY A 33 15.65 -1.25 -9.42
N TRP A 34 14.96 -0.17 -9.05
CA TRP A 34 14.74 1.02 -9.87
C TRP A 34 15.40 2.24 -9.24
N ASN A 35 15.95 3.13 -10.07
CA ASN A 35 16.23 4.51 -9.69
C ASN A 35 14.98 5.33 -9.98
N VAL A 36 14.14 5.53 -8.97
CA VAL A 36 12.84 6.20 -9.09
C VAL A 36 12.99 7.67 -8.70
N ALA A 37 12.63 8.57 -9.60
CA ALA A 37 12.49 9.99 -9.32
C ALA A 37 11.01 10.39 -9.38
N VAL A 38 10.56 11.12 -8.36
CA VAL A 38 9.27 11.81 -8.37
C VAL A 38 9.56 13.28 -8.58
N SER A 39 9.36 13.79 -9.79
CA SER A 39 9.80 15.13 -10.18
C SER A 39 8.78 16.22 -9.87
N ASN A 40 7.50 15.84 -9.72
CA ASN A 40 6.41 16.77 -9.54
C ASN A 40 5.28 16.15 -8.73
N LEU A 41 4.60 16.99 -7.94
CA LEU A 41 3.43 16.65 -7.14
C LEU A 41 2.46 17.83 -7.26
N ARG A 42 1.33 17.62 -7.94
CA ARG A 42 0.37 18.68 -8.27
C ARG A 42 -1.07 18.18 -8.19
N TRP A 43 -2.00 19.10 -8.01
CA TRP A 43 -3.43 18.80 -8.07
C TRP A 43 -3.95 18.87 -9.51
N GLY A 44 -4.80 17.90 -9.88
CA GLY A 44 -5.61 17.87 -11.09
C GLY A 44 -7.06 17.57 -10.71
N GLY A 45 -7.86 18.62 -10.45
CA GLY A 45 -9.16 18.47 -9.80
C GLY A 45 -9.00 17.89 -8.39
N ASP A 46 -9.79 16.87 -8.05
CA ASP A 46 -9.72 16.15 -6.76
C ASP A 46 -8.63 15.08 -6.72
N TYR A 47 -7.74 15.01 -7.72
CA TYR A 47 -6.70 14.01 -7.79
C TYR A 47 -5.33 14.64 -7.57
N MET A 48 -4.48 13.93 -6.84
CA MET A 48 -3.05 14.20 -6.80
C MET A 48 -2.37 13.51 -7.98
N LEU A 49 -1.68 14.31 -8.79
CA LEU A 49 -0.89 13.88 -9.94
C LEU A 49 0.58 13.92 -9.57
N ILE A 50 1.26 12.80 -9.72
CA ILE A 50 2.71 12.72 -9.56
C ILE A 50 3.38 12.34 -10.87
N ASP A 51 4.44 13.05 -11.21
CA ASP A 51 5.25 12.72 -12.39
C ASP A 51 6.41 11.83 -11.94
N VAL A 52 6.47 10.64 -12.52
CA VAL A 52 7.46 9.61 -12.20
C VAL A 52 8.36 9.40 -13.39
N ASP A 53 9.65 9.29 -13.13
CA ASP A 53 10.66 8.80 -14.06
C ASP A 53 11.50 7.77 -13.32
N ALA A 54 11.59 6.55 -13.85
CA ALA A 54 12.42 5.53 -13.26
C ALA A 54 13.14 4.70 -14.32
N THR A 55 14.39 4.33 -14.03
CA THR A 55 15.19 3.42 -14.84
C THR A 55 15.68 2.27 -13.98
N SER A 56 15.90 1.09 -14.57
CA SER A 56 16.53 0.01 -13.80
C SER A 56 17.89 0.45 -13.27
N THR A 57 18.19 0.11 -12.01
CA THR A 57 19.50 0.37 -11.40
C THR A 57 20.62 -0.39 -12.10
N ASP A 58 20.30 -1.58 -12.62
CA ASP A 58 21.19 -2.43 -13.41
C ASP A 58 20.34 -3.16 -14.46
N PRO A 59 20.58 -2.94 -15.77
CA PRO A 59 19.84 -3.60 -16.85
C PRO A 59 19.86 -5.13 -16.81
N HIS A 60 20.80 -5.73 -16.08
CA HIS A 60 20.98 -7.17 -15.98
C HIS A 60 20.55 -7.75 -14.62
N ALA A 61 20.28 -6.89 -13.62
CA ALA A 61 19.79 -7.34 -12.33
C ALA A 61 18.26 -7.43 -12.32
N PRO A 62 17.68 -8.35 -11.50
CA PRO A 62 16.25 -8.36 -11.25
C PRO A 62 15.78 -7.06 -10.59
N HIS A 63 14.64 -6.56 -11.04
CA HIS A 63 13.92 -5.45 -10.42
C HIS A 63 12.43 -5.79 -10.32
N ALA A 64 11.68 -5.06 -9.50
CA ALA A 64 10.23 -5.26 -9.41
C ALA A 64 9.59 -5.05 -10.79
N ARG A 65 8.58 -5.86 -11.10
CA ARG A 65 7.82 -5.70 -12.34
C ARG A 65 7.03 -4.38 -12.27
N PRO A 66 6.96 -3.59 -13.35
CA PRO A 66 6.19 -2.35 -13.40
C PRO A 66 4.77 -2.45 -12.85
N GLU A 67 4.09 -3.57 -13.12
CA GLU A 67 2.69 -3.82 -12.71
C GLU A 67 2.55 -4.04 -11.20
N ASP A 68 3.63 -4.40 -10.52
CA ASP A 68 3.64 -4.65 -9.08
C ASP A 68 4.11 -3.43 -8.27
N ILE A 69 4.36 -2.27 -8.90
CA ILE A 69 4.74 -1.04 -8.20
C ILE A 69 3.49 -0.24 -7.89
N ARG A 70 3.34 0.10 -6.61
CA ARG A 70 2.27 0.96 -6.11
C ARG A 70 2.82 2.30 -5.67
N PHE A 71 1.95 3.30 -5.73
CA PHE A 71 2.21 4.62 -5.19
C PHE A 71 1.07 4.99 -4.24
N GLY A 72 1.40 5.76 -3.20
CA GLY A 72 0.41 6.28 -2.27
C GLY A 72 0.78 7.65 -1.74
N LEU A 73 -0.19 8.33 -1.18
CA LEU A 73 0.00 9.63 -0.55
C LEU A 73 0.55 9.44 0.86
N TYR A 74 1.61 10.18 1.18
CA TYR A 74 2.18 10.25 2.52
C TYR A 74 1.68 11.51 3.24
N GLY A 75 1.24 11.36 4.49
CA GLY A 75 0.78 12.47 5.33
C GLY A 75 -0.37 12.08 6.26
N ALA A 76 -1.00 13.08 6.89
CA ALA A 76 -2.04 12.92 7.91
C ALA A 76 -3.43 12.62 7.31
N LEU A 77 -3.50 11.59 6.46
CA LEU A 77 -4.71 11.19 5.75
C LEU A 77 -5.68 10.44 6.67
N ALA A 78 -6.98 10.59 6.44
CA ALA A 78 -8.01 9.85 7.18
C ALA A 78 -7.96 8.33 6.91
N HIS A 79 -7.49 7.93 5.73
CA HIS A 79 -7.21 6.56 5.34
C HIS A 79 -6.14 6.54 4.23
N PRO A 80 -5.43 5.41 4.04
CA PRO A 80 -4.48 5.29 2.94
C PRO A 80 -5.12 5.57 1.59
N MET A 81 -4.37 6.27 0.73
CA MET A 81 -4.75 6.60 -0.63
C MET A 81 -3.65 6.09 -1.56
N GLU A 82 -3.89 4.94 -2.19
CA GLU A 82 -2.92 4.24 -3.02
C GLU A 82 -3.51 3.78 -4.34
N SER A 83 -2.64 3.64 -5.35
CA SER A 83 -2.97 2.98 -6.60
C SER A 83 -1.79 2.12 -7.09
N ALA A 84 -2.07 1.18 -7.99
CA ALA A 84 -1.02 0.69 -8.88
C ALA A 84 -0.47 1.89 -9.68
N GLY A 85 0.83 1.88 -10.03
CA GLY A 85 1.39 2.94 -10.87
C GLY A 85 0.75 2.92 -12.25
N LEU A 86 0.89 1.79 -12.94
CA LEU A 86 0.28 1.57 -14.25
C LEU A 86 -1.24 1.49 -14.14
N GLY A 87 -1.94 2.13 -15.08
CA GLY A 87 -3.40 2.14 -15.13
C GLY A 87 -4.08 3.05 -14.09
N SER A 88 -3.34 3.74 -13.21
CA SER A 88 -3.90 4.63 -12.17
C SER A 88 -4.87 5.68 -12.71
N CYS A 89 -4.55 6.26 -13.88
CA CYS A 89 -5.36 7.29 -14.52
C CYS A 89 -6.48 6.75 -15.43
N GLU A 90 -6.54 5.43 -15.68
CA GLU A 90 -7.55 4.84 -16.58
C GLU A 90 -8.97 4.91 -16.00
N SER A 91 -9.08 4.90 -14.67
CA SER A 91 -10.34 4.76 -13.97
C SER A 91 -11.32 5.92 -14.20
N ARG A 92 -10.91 7.01 -14.89
CA ARG A 92 -11.76 8.10 -15.40
C ARG A 92 -10.98 9.03 -16.34
N MET A 93 -10.56 8.57 -17.52
CA MET A 93 -9.91 9.41 -18.55
C MET A 93 -10.78 10.60 -19.05
N ALA A 94 -12.04 10.73 -18.61
CA ALA A 94 -12.89 11.90 -18.85
C ALA A 94 -12.90 12.93 -17.69
N GLY A 95 -12.34 12.61 -16.51
CA GLY A 95 -12.55 13.38 -15.28
C GLY A 95 -11.31 13.79 -14.49
N VAL A 96 -10.10 13.35 -14.89
CA VAL A 96 -8.85 13.82 -14.30
C VAL A 96 -8.22 14.84 -15.24
N PRO A 97 -8.39 16.16 -15.01
CA PRO A 97 -7.75 17.17 -15.83
C PRO A 97 -6.22 17.09 -15.71
N ASP A 98 -5.51 17.64 -16.70
CA ASP A 98 -4.06 17.87 -16.65
C ASP A 98 -3.15 16.62 -16.63
N VAL A 99 -3.64 15.50 -17.18
CA VAL A 99 -2.85 14.29 -17.45
C VAL A 99 -2.50 14.23 -18.94
N ALA A 100 -1.31 14.71 -19.30
CA ALA A 100 -0.81 14.67 -20.68
C ALA A 100 -0.33 13.26 -21.08
N SER A 101 0.28 12.53 -20.15
CA SER A 101 0.84 11.19 -20.41
C SER A 101 0.75 10.34 -19.14
N PRO A 102 -0.22 9.40 -19.05
CA PRO A 102 -0.29 8.45 -17.94
C PRO A 102 1.00 7.64 -17.82
N LEU A 103 1.29 7.14 -16.62
CA LEU A 103 2.47 6.30 -16.38
C LEU A 103 2.46 5.10 -17.32
N ALA A 104 3.55 4.96 -18.06
CA ALA A 104 3.80 3.84 -18.96
C ALA A 104 5.14 3.19 -18.63
N ALA A 105 5.31 1.94 -19.06
CA ALA A 105 6.53 1.15 -18.87
C ALA A 105 7.17 0.75 -20.21
N PRO A 106 7.66 1.70 -21.04
CA PRO A 106 8.34 1.36 -22.28
C PRO A 106 9.72 0.72 -21.99
N ALA A 107 9.88 -0.54 -22.39
CA ALA A 107 11.09 -1.32 -22.17
C ALA A 107 11.51 -1.34 -20.68
N ASN A 108 12.68 -0.80 -20.34
CA ASN A 108 13.22 -0.81 -18.97
C ASN A 108 13.17 0.57 -18.29
N ARG A 109 12.08 1.29 -18.54
CA ARG A 109 11.82 2.62 -17.97
C ARG A 109 10.37 2.72 -17.53
N LEU A 110 10.12 3.43 -16.44
CA LEU A 110 8.80 3.92 -16.04
C LEU A 110 8.77 5.42 -16.26
N THR A 111 7.80 5.94 -16.99
CA THR A 111 7.71 7.38 -17.21
C THR A 111 6.29 7.84 -17.44
N GLY A 112 5.93 8.97 -16.86
CA GLY A 112 4.60 9.57 -16.99
C GLY A 112 3.97 9.89 -15.63
N THR A 113 2.67 10.12 -15.64
CA THR A 113 1.91 10.60 -14.48
C THR A 113 1.11 9.47 -13.81
N VAL A 114 1.20 9.37 -12.49
CA VAL A 114 0.32 8.53 -11.66
C VAL A 114 -0.78 9.38 -11.03
N CYS A 115 -2.00 8.86 -11.01
CA CYS A 115 -3.17 9.53 -10.44
C CYS A 115 -3.57 8.89 -9.10
N LEU A 116 -3.56 9.68 -8.01
CA LEU A 116 -3.93 9.25 -6.65
C LEU A 116 -5.14 10.06 -6.17
N GLY A 117 -6.28 9.42 -5.91
CA GLY A 117 -7.49 10.12 -5.52
C GLY A 117 -8.80 9.38 -5.84
N PRO A 118 -9.95 10.03 -5.63
CA PRO A 118 -10.10 11.45 -5.27
C PRO A 118 -9.80 11.73 -3.78
N LEU A 119 -9.28 12.92 -3.48
CA LEU A 119 -9.01 13.41 -2.13
C LEU A 119 -9.46 14.87 -1.99
N GLN A 120 -10.26 15.17 -0.98
CA GLN A 120 -10.77 16.52 -0.72
C GLN A 120 -9.85 17.34 0.21
N ASP A 121 -9.22 16.68 1.18
CA ASP A 121 -8.34 17.36 2.13
C ASP A 121 -6.90 17.44 1.60
N HIS A 122 -6.59 18.55 0.95
CA HIS A 122 -5.29 18.78 0.37
C HIS A 122 -4.20 19.02 1.43
N ASN A 123 -4.57 19.53 2.60
CA ASN A 123 -3.64 19.92 3.66
C ASN A 123 -3.06 18.72 4.41
N ALA A 124 -3.67 17.54 4.24
CA ALA A 124 -3.18 16.29 4.80
C ALA A 124 -1.93 15.75 4.08
N VAL A 125 -1.66 16.17 2.83
CA VAL A 125 -0.56 15.61 2.03
C VAL A 125 0.78 16.24 2.43
N ARG A 126 1.78 15.37 2.63
CA ARG A 126 3.18 15.73 2.94
C ARG A 126 4.18 15.16 1.93
N GLY A 127 3.77 14.19 1.13
CA GLY A 127 4.59 13.57 0.11
C GLY A 127 3.89 12.41 -0.57
N VAL A 128 4.69 11.55 -1.20
CA VAL A 128 4.26 10.27 -1.75
C VAL A 128 5.19 9.15 -1.34
N TYR A 129 4.69 7.93 -1.26
CA TYR A 129 5.50 6.74 -1.11
C TYR A 129 5.31 5.79 -2.29
N SER A 130 6.27 4.89 -2.43
CA SER A 130 6.21 3.77 -3.37
C SER A 130 6.70 2.50 -2.70
N TYR A 131 6.09 1.37 -3.06
CA TYR A 131 6.46 0.04 -2.60
C TYR A 131 5.93 -1.01 -3.58
N SER A 132 6.21 -2.29 -3.32
CA SER A 132 5.62 -3.40 -4.09
C SER A 132 4.92 -4.41 -3.19
N PRO A 133 3.65 -4.76 -3.48
CA PRO A 133 2.99 -5.91 -2.87
C PRO A 133 3.61 -7.25 -3.26
N ARG A 134 4.70 -7.32 -4.02
CA ARG A 134 5.48 -8.55 -4.25
C ARG A 134 6.80 -8.58 -3.51
N ASP A 135 7.29 -7.42 -3.07
CA ASP A 135 8.51 -7.34 -2.27
C ASP A 135 8.22 -7.77 -0.83
N ARG A 136 9.07 -8.62 -0.26
CA ARG A 136 8.90 -9.13 1.11
C ARG A 136 10.24 -9.16 1.78
N ILE A 137 10.33 -8.52 2.94
CA ILE A 137 11.48 -8.68 3.81
C ILE A 137 11.42 -10.09 4.42
N PRO A 138 12.47 -10.93 4.27
CA PRO A 138 12.48 -12.27 4.81
C PRO A 138 12.20 -12.30 6.32
N ASN A 139 11.53 -13.35 6.79
CA ASN A 139 11.23 -13.58 8.22
C ASN A 139 10.37 -12.49 8.89
N THR A 140 9.59 -11.72 8.13
CA THR A 140 8.68 -10.69 8.67
C THR A 140 7.20 -11.00 8.44
N VAL A 141 6.88 -12.16 7.86
CA VAL A 141 5.52 -12.50 7.43
C VAL A 141 4.76 -13.21 8.55
N ALA A 142 3.58 -12.69 8.88
CA ALA A 142 2.58 -13.37 9.70
C ALA A 142 1.24 -13.36 8.96
N ALA A 143 0.52 -14.48 8.97
CA ALA A 143 -0.74 -14.62 8.23
C ALA A 143 -1.84 -15.16 9.16
N TYR A 144 -3.03 -14.56 9.04
CA TYR A 144 -4.16 -14.84 9.92
C TYR A 144 -5.44 -15.07 9.11
N PRO A 145 -6.29 -16.03 9.52
CA PRO A 145 -7.57 -16.24 8.88
C PRO A 145 -8.50 -15.03 9.13
N ALA A 146 -9.29 -14.68 8.13
CA ALA A 146 -10.21 -13.55 8.15
C ALA A 146 -11.59 -13.93 7.57
N ALA A 147 -12.20 -14.99 8.09
CA ALA A 147 -13.38 -15.60 7.50
C ALA A 147 -14.69 -14.84 7.78
N PHE A 148 -15.57 -14.71 6.78
CA PHE A 148 -16.95 -14.26 6.96
C PHE A 148 -17.72 -15.19 7.92
N PRO A 149 -18.54 -14.65 8.85
CA PRO A 149 -18.84 -13.23 9.07
C PRO A 149 -17.93 -12.56 10.12
N VAL A 150 -17.00 -13.31 10.71
CA VAL A 150 -16.21 -12.86 11.87
C VAL A 150 -15.12 -11.87 11.45
N GLY A 151 -14.52 -12.08 10.28
CA GLY A 151 -13.36 -11.35 9.82
C GLY A 151 -12.09 -11.74 10.55
N LEU A 152 -11.14 -10.81 10.59
CA LEU A 152 -9.87 -10.93 11.29
C LEU A 152 -10.07 -10.58 12.77
N LEU A 153 -9.88 -11.57 13.64
CA LEU A 153 -9.74 -11.33 15.08
C LEU A 153 -8.46 -10.54 15.37
N PRO A 154 -8.39 -9.76 16.47
CA PRO A 154 -7.19 -9.00 16.82
C PRO A 154 -5.93 -9.87 16.78
N THR A 155 -4.96 -9.47 15.96
CA THR A 155 -3.66 -10.16 15.86
C THR A 155 -2.86 -10.03 17.14
N ASN A 156 -1.97 -11.00 17.38
CA ASN A 156 -1.05 -10.94 18.50
C ASN A 156 0.06 -9.92 18.21
N PRO A 157 0.22 -8.87 19.05
CA PRO A 157 1.21 -7.82 18.82
C PRO A 157 2.66 -8.33 18.83
N ASN A 158 2.93 -9.49 19.45
CA ASN A 158 4.28 -10.05 19.51
C ASN A 158 4.75 -10.64 18.18
N ASP A 159 3.84 -10.91 17.25
CA ASP A 159 4.20 -11.55 15.97
C ASP A 159 4.81 -10.52 15.00
N THR A 160 4.36 -9.26 15.03
CA THR A 160 4.76 -8.23 14.04
C THR A 160 4.94 -6.82 14.59
N GLY A 161 4.57 -6.57 15.85
CA GLY A 161 4.51 -5.23 16.43
C GLY A 161 3.24 -4.44 16.06
N LEU A 162 2.35 -5.00 15.22
CA LEU A 162 1.05 -4.42 14.86
C LEU A 162 -0.09 -5.27 15.40
N VAL A 163 -1.12 -4.60 15.92
CA VAL A 163 -2.42 -5.20 16.18
C VAL A 163 -3.35 -4.82 15.04
N VAL A 164 -3.86 -5.83 14.32
CA VAL A 164 -4.82 -5.64 13.23
C VAL A 164 -6.10 -6.39 13.56
N LYS A 165 -7.24 -5.75 13.33
CA LYS A 165 -8.55 -6.37 13.52
C LYS A 165 -9.53 -5.89 12.47
N THR A 166 -10.58 -6.66 12.23
CA THR A 166 -11.72 -6.22 11.43
C THR A 166 -12.54 -5.16 12.18
N ALA A 167 -12.75 -4.02 11.52
CA ALA A 167 -13.62 -2.92 11.93
C ALA A 167 -14.98 -2.97 11.22
N SER A 168 -15.02 -3.43 9.97
CA SER A 168 -16.25 -3.65 9.21
C SER A 168 -16.08 -4.79 8.23
N LEU A 169 -17.15 -5.48 7.89
CA LEU A 169 -17.11 -6.61 6.97
C LEU A 169 -18.37 -6.64 6.12
N SER A 170 -18.21 -6.85 4.82
CA SER A 170 -19.34 -7.03 3.91
C SER A 170 -18.93 -8.01 2.82
N ALA A 171 -19.87 -8.85 2.38
CA ALA A 171 -19.61 -9.90 1.43
C ALA A 171 -20.74 -10.03 0.42
N TRP A 172 -20.38 -10.45 -0.79
CA TRP A 172 -21.30 -10.56 -1.91
C TRP A 172 -20.91 -11.72 -2.81
N ARG A 173 -21.91 -12.25 -3.50
CA ARG A 173 -21.73 -13.10 -4.68
C ARG A 173 -21.25 -12.27 -5.86
N ALA A 174 -20.73 -12.93 -6.90
CA ALA A 174 -20.29 -12.26 -8.13
C ALA A 174 -21.42 -11.51 -8.86
N ASP A 175 -22.67 -11.93 -8.69
CA ASP A 175 -23.86 -11.22 -9.22
C ASP A 175 -24.23 -9.95 -8.42
N GLY A 176 -23.48 -9.63 -7.35
CA GLY A 176 -23.71 -8.48 -6.49
C GLY A 176 -24.76 -8.71 -5.40
N ALA A 177 -25.35 -9.91 -5.30
CA ALA A 177 -26.25 -10.23 -4.21
C ALA A 177 -25.47 -10.32 -2.88
N PRO A 178 -25.91 -9.63 -1.81
CA PRO A 178 -25.21 -9.65 -0.54
C PRO A 178 -25.29 -11.04 0.11
N ILE A 179 -24.20 -11.41 0.78
CA ILE A 179 -24.15 -12.58 1.67
C ILE A 179 -24.30 -12.11 3.10
N THR A 180 -25.29 -12.68 3.79
CA THR A 180 -25.64 -12.39 5.17
C THR A 180 -25.42 -13.61 6.05
N THR A 181 -25.38 -13.41 7.36
CA THR A 181 -25.20 -14.49 8.35
C THR A 181 -26.31 -15.55 8.27
N ALA A 182 -27.52 -15.17 7.83
CA ALA A 182 -28.64 -16.09 7.65
C ALA A 182 -28.38 -17.15 6.57
N GLN A 183 -27.48 -16.87 5.63
CA GLN A 183 -27.15 -17.75 4.51
C GLN A 183 -26.01 -18.73 4.81
N LEU A 184 -25.39 -18.69 6.00
CA LEU A 184 -24.28 -19.60 6.35
C LEU A 184 -24.65 -21.09 6.28
N GLY A 185 -25.94 -21.42 6.42
CA GLY A 185 -26.45 -22.78 6.26
C GLY A 185 -26.95 -23.14 4.86
N ASP A 186 -26.95 -22.18 3.92
CA ASP A 186 -27.42 -22.38 2.55
C ASP A 186 -26.24 -22.70 1.61
N PRO A 187 -26.06 -23.97 1.17
CA PRO A 187 -24.97 -24.32 0.27
C PRO A 187 -25.09 -23.61 -1.10
N GLY A 188 -26.29 -23.21 -1.52
CA GLY A 188 -26.50 -22.46 -2.75
C GLY A 188 -25.99 -21.01 -2.68
N ALA A 189 -25.82 -20.47 -1.47
CA ALA A 189 -25.26 -19.13 -1.26
C ALA A 189 -23.75 -19.08 -1.52
N PHE A 190 -23.04 -20.21 -1.34
CA PHE A 190 -21.59 -20.33 -1.49
C PHE A 190 -21.19 -21.16 -2.71
N THR A 191 -21.83 -20.87 -3.85
CA THR A 191 -21.49 -21.48 -5.15
C THR A 191 -21.04 -20.41 -6.15
N GLY A 192 -19.93 -20.67 -6.85
CA GLY A 192 -19.38 -19.77 -7.87
C GLY A 192 -18.36 -18.79 -7.30
N ASP A 193 -18.32 -17.59 -7.86
CA ASP A 193 -17.40 -16.54 -7.44
C ASP A 193 -18.07 -15.56 -6.47
N GLY A 194 -17.25 -14.90 -5.65
CA GLY A 194 -17.69 -13.84 -4.75
C GLY A 194 -16.54 -12.97 -4.27
N TYR A 195 -16.89 -11.94 -3.52
CA TYR A 195 -15.93 -11.00 -2.98
C TYR A 195 -16.34 -10.52 -1.59
N MET A 196 -15.35 -10.16 -0.79
CA MET A 196 -15.53 -9.64 0.55
C MET A 196 -14.68 -8.38 0.72
N LEU A 197 -15.29 -7.35 1.29
CA LEU A 197 -14.63 -6.12 1.69
C LEU A 197 -14.37 -6.15 3.19
N LEU A 198 -13.08 -6.17 3.55
CA LEU A 198 -12.58 -6.12 4.92
C LEU A 198 -12.18 -4.69 5.25
N GLY A 199 -12.93 -4.01 6.10
CA GLY A 199 -12.45 -2.83 6.81
C GLY A 199 -11.57 -3.27 7.96
N LEU A 200 -10.30 -2.88 7.93
CA LEU A 200 -9.27 -3.24 8.90
C LEU A 200 -8.79 -2.00 9.63
N ALA A 201 -8.62 -2.13 10.95
CA ALA A 201 -7.92 -1.17 11.78
C ALA A 201 -6.56 -1.77 12.17
N ALA A 202 -5.47 -1.05 11.90
CA ALA A 202 -4.11 -1.41 12.27
C ALA A 202 -3.57 -0.38 13.27
N ASP A 203 -3.16 -0.87 14.43
CA ASP A 203 -2.76 -0.08 15.59
C ASP A 203 -1.35 -0.48 16.07
N ALA A 204 -0.52 0.50 16.39
CA ALA A 204 0.72 0.30 17.14
C ALA A 204 1.18 1.57 17.87
N VAL A 205 2.05 1.38 18.87
CA VAL A 205 2.79 2.47 19.49
C VAL A 205 3.84 2.98 18.49
N ALA A 206 3.80 4.28 18.15
CA ALA A 206 4.62 4.84 17.07
C ALA A 206 6.12 4.62 17.27
N ALA A 207 6.64 4.86 18.49
CA ALA A 207 8.06 4.68 18.79
C ALA A 207 8.50 3.22 18.57
N ARG A 208 7.76 2.25 19.14
CA ARG A 208 8.06 0.83 18.95
C ARG A 208 7.96 0.41 17.49
N TYR A 209 6.93 0.85 16.78
CA TYR A 209 6.77 0.53 15.37
C TYR A 209 7.91 1.11 14.53
N CYS A 210 8.40 2.32 14.86
CA CYS A 210 9.58 2.91 14.25
C CYS A 210 10.83 2.04 14.47
N ASP A 211 11.14 1.69 15.71
CA ASP A 211 12.30 0.87 16.06
C ASP A 211 12.25 -0.49 15.37
N ASP A 212 11.11 -1.18 15.46
CA ASP A 212 10.92 -2.48 14.85
C ASP A 212 11.04 -2.40 13.31
N SER A 213 10.60 -1.29 12.70
CA SER A 213 10.65 -1.10 11.24
C SER A 213 12.05 -0.77 10.73
N VAL A 214 12.82 0.03 11.48
CA VAL A 214 14.26 0.20 11.21
C VAL A 214 14.99 -1.13 11.36
N SER A 215 14.69 -1.89 12.43
CA SER A 215 15.34 -3.18 12.67
C SER A 215 15.03 -4.21 11.58
N ARG A 216 13.81 -4.22 11.04
CA ARG A 216 13.43 -5.16 9.96
C ARG A 216 13.88 -4.67 8.58
N GLY A 217 14.19 -3.38 8.41
CA GLY A 217 14.63 -2.79 7.14
C GLY A 217 13.54 -2.14 6.29
N GLY A 218 12.37 -1.85 6.88
CA GLY A 218 11.26 -1.17 6.21
C GLY A 218 9.94 -1.27 6.98
N PRO A 219 8.91 -0.52 6.53
CA PRO A 219 7.57 -0.58 7.11
C PRO A 219 6.90 -1.94 6.85
N MET A 220 5.76 -2.13 7.49
CA MET A 220 4.87 -3.26 7.24
C MET A 220 3.81 -2.89 6.21
N MET A 221 3.25 -3.87 5.51
CA MET A 221 2.03 -3.76 4.73
C MET A 221 1.05 -4.85 5.13
N LEU A 222 -0.23 -4.60 4.83
CA LEU A 222 -1.29 -5.60 4.92
C LEU A 222 -1.61 -6.12 3.52
N LEU A 223 -1.99 -7.39 3.46
CA LEU A 223 -2.30 -8.12 2.25
C LEU A 223 -3.52 -8.99 2.49
N ALA A 224 -4.54 -8.87 1.66
CA ALA A 224 -5.73 -9.73 1.68
C ALA A 224 -5.66 -10.73 0.52
N SER A 225 -6.00 -11.99 0.79
CA SER A 225 -6.06 -13.05 -0.23
C SER A 225 -7.23 -14.01 0.04
N PRO A 226 -7.74 -14.71 -0.99
CA PRO A 226 -7.33 -14.68 -2.40
C PRO A 226 -7.80 -13.41 -3.13
N THR A 227 -7.18 -13.14 -4.28
CA THR A 227 -7.54 -12.02 -5.16
C THR A 227 -7.40 -12.43 -6.62
N LEU A 228 -8.20 -11.84 -7.49
CA LEU A 228 -8.05 -11.97 -8.93
C LEU A 228 -7.14 -10.86 -9.49
N PRO A 229 -6.37 -11.14 -10.57
CA PRO A 229 -5.63 -10.10 -11.29
C PRO A 229 -6.58 -9.12 -11.99
N GLY A 230 -6.09 -7.90 -12.26
CA GLY A 230 -6.84 -6.88 -12.97
C GLY A 230 -7.88 -6.15 -12.10
N ARG A 231 -9.01 -5.74 -12.69
CA ARG A 231 -10.03 -4.90 -12.05
C ARG A 231 -10.89 -5.63 -11.00
N GLY A 232 -10.75 -6.94 -10.86
CA GLY A 232 -11.56 -7.73 -9.93
C GLY A 232 -13.02 -7.92 -10.35
N LEU A 233 -13.80 -8.58 -9.50
CA LEU A 233 -15.21 -8.90 -9.72
C LEU A 233 -16.14 -7.68 -9.56
N HIS A 234 -15.75 -6.72 -8.71
CA HIS A 234 -16.58 -5.57 -8.37
C HIS A 234 -15.77 -4.27 -8.36
N PRO A 235 -16.34 -3.11 -8.76
CA PRO A 235 -15.63 -1.84 -8.74
C PRO A 235 -15.00 -1.48 -7.38
N ALA A 236 -15.63 -1.85 -6.27
CA ALA A 236 -15.05 -1.65 -4.94
C ALA A 236 -13.69 -2.36 -4.78
N CYS A 237 -13.54 -3.57 -5.33
CA CYS A 237 -12.28 -4.31 -5.27
C CYS A 237 -11.20 -3.70 -6.16
N ALA A 238 -11.59 -3.05 -7.29
CA ALA A 238 -10.65 -2.24 -8.06
C ALA A 238 -10.18 -1.00 -7.29
N THR A 239 -11.09 -0.35 -6.55
CA THR A 239 -10.78 0.86 -5.78
C THR A 239 -9.91 0.58 -4.57
N TYR A 240 -10.30 -0.39 -3.74
CA TYR A 240 -9.61 -0.68 -2.49
C TYR A 240 -8.38 -1.60 -2.69
N GLY A 241 -8.41 -2.45 -3.71
CA GLY A 241 -7.35 -3.42 -3.95
C GLY A 241 -7.24 -4.44 -2.83
N SER A 242 -6.08 -5.05 -2.70
CA SER A 242 -5.82 -6.15 -1.76
C SER A 242 -4.55 -5.97 -0.95
N SER A 243 -3.94 -4.79 -1.01
CA SER A 243 -2.76 -4.46 -0.25
C SER A 243 -2.74 -3.00 0.14
N VAL A 244 -2.13 -2.70 1.29
CA VAL A 244 -1.91 -1.33 1.74
C VAL A 244 -0.64 -1.25 2.59
N LEU A 245 0.14 -0.19 2.44
CA LEU A 245 1.31 0.09 3.25
C LEU A 245 0.90 0.74 4.57
N ILE A 246 1.49 0.28 5.67
CA ILE A 246 1.31 0.90 7.00
C ILE A 246 2.40 1.94 7.17
N LEU A 247 2.11 3.14 6.67
CA LEU A 247 3.04 4.28 6.70
C LEU A 247 2.29 5.58 7.04
N PRO A 248 1.78 5.72 8.28
CA PRO A 248 1.15 6.97 8.72
C PRO A 248 2.18 8.10 8.81
N ASP A 249 1.71 9.33 9.00
CA ASP A 249 2.59 10.48 9.22
C ASP A 249 3.36 10.33 10.54
N THR A 250 4.69 10.50 10.49
CA THR A 250 5.56 10.40 11.68
C THR A 250 5.37 11.53 12.69
N SER A 251 4.68 12.61 12.33
CA SER A 251 4.26 13.64 13.29
C SER A 251 3.13 13.18 14.22
N LEU A 252 2.53 12.00 13.96
CA LEU A 252 1.53 11.40 14.82
C LEU A 252 2.19 10.53 15.91
N ASP A 253 1.74 10.69 17.15
CA ASP A 253 2.26 9.92 18.29
C ASP A 253 1.74 8.45 18.34
N ALA A 254 0.99 8.01 17.33
CA ALA A 254 0.46 6.67 17.21
C ALA A 254 0.39 6.19 15.76
N VAL A 255 0.57 4.89 15.55
CA VAL A 255 0.21 4.24 14.29
C VAL A 255 -1.26 3.85 14.41
N HIS A 256 -2.11 4.51 13.64
CA HIS A 256 -3.51 4.15 13.48
C HIS A 256 -3.87 4.27 12.01
N VAL A 257 -4.12 3.13 11.35
CA VAL A 257 -4.44 3.07 9.94
C VAL A 257 -5.74 2.30 9.75
N ASN A 258 -6.76 2.98 9.21
CA ASN A 258 -7.99 2.33 8.76
C ASN A 258 -7.91 2.13 7.26
N ALA A 259 -7.98 0.88 6.81
CA ALA A 259 -7.92 0.53 5.40
C ALA A 259 -9.02 -0.45 5.05
N SER A 260 -9.50 -0.40 3.80
CA SER A 260 -10.38 -1.43 3.26
C SER A 260 -9.59 -2.26 2.26
N LEU A 261 -9.65 -3.59 2.38
CA LEU A 261 -9.03 -4.54 1.45
C LEU A 261 -10.07 -5.52 0.93
N CYS A 262 -9.95 -5.93 -0.31
CA CYS A 262 -10.84 -6.89 -0.95
C CYS A 262 -10.17 -8.26 -1.12
N THR A 263 -10.92 -9.31 -0.75
CA THR A 263 -10.68 -10.68 -1.23
C THR A 263 -11.72 -11.02 -2.30
N GLN A 264 -11.32 -11.81 -3.30
CA GLN A 264 -12.20 -12.16 -4.42
C GLN A 264 -11.70 -13.39 -5.17
N GLY A 265 -12.62 -14.12 -5.78
CA GLY A 265 -12.37 -15.37 -6.50
C GLY A 265 -13.50 -16.37 -6.22
N GLU A 266 -13.17 -17.66 -6.20
CA GLU A 266 -14.12 -18.69 -5.77
C GLU A 266 -14.63 -18.35 -4.36
N ILE A 267 -15.94 -18.41 -4.18
CA ILE A 267 -16.61 -17.77 -3.04
C ILE A 267 -16.26 -18.39 -1.69
N ASN A 268 -16.02 -19.71 -1.61
CA ASN A 268 -15.56 -20.34 -0.37
C ASN A 268 -14.15 -19.88 -0.03
N GLN A 269 -13.25 -19.82 -1.01
CA GLN A 269 -11.89 -19.29 -0.80
C GLN A 269 -11.91 -17.81 -0.42
N ALA A 270 -12.71 -17.01 -1.12
CA ALA A 270 -12.76 -15.56 -0.96
C ALA A 270 -13.40 -15.14 0.36
N LEU A 271 -14.38 -15.89 0.89
CA LEU A 271 -15.12 -15.51 2.10
C LEU A 271 -14.76 -16.37 3.31
N LEU A 272 -14.62 -17.68 3.16
CA LEU A 272 -14.50 -18.61 4.30
C LEU A 272 -13.04 -18.97 4.62
N TYR A 273 -12.16 -18.92 3.62
CA TYR A 273 -10.72 -19.20 3.78
C TYR A 273 -9.84 -17.97 3.49
N ALA A 274 -10.44 -16.79 3.55
CA ALA A 274 -9.73 -15.53 3.39
C ALA A 274 -8.60 -15.41 4.41
N THR A 275 -7.47 -14.84 3.97
CA THR A 275 -6.30 -14.60 4.80
C THR A 275 -5.91 -13.13 4.74
N VAL A 276 -5.59 -12.56 5.90
CA VAL A 276 -4.89 -11.28 5.99
C VAL A 276 -3.46 -11.56 6.45
N ALA A 277 -2.49 -11.18 5.63
CA ALA A 277 -1.08 -11.29 5.95
C ALA A 277 -0.48 -9.90 6.21
N LEU A 278 0.39 -9.85 7.21
CA LEU A 278 1.30 -8.75 7.45
C LEU A 278 2.68 -9.14 6.95
N ALA A 279 3.37 -8.24 6.29
CA ALA A 279 4.73 -8.46 5.86
C ALA A 279 5.53 -7.16 5.83
N GLY A 280 6.81 -7.21 6.17
CA GLY A 280 7.74 -6.12 5.93
C GLY A 280 8.00 -5.95 4.44
N THR A 281 8.19 -4.71 4.00
CA THR A 281 8.55 -4.36 2.61
C THR A 281 9.49 -3.16 2.58
N HIS A 282 10.30 -3.09 1.54
CA HIS A 282 11.06 -1.91 1.20
C HIS A 282 10.14 -0.86 0.59
N ALA A 283 10.20 0.35 1.15
CA ALA A 283 9.46 1.50 0.66
C ALA A 283 10.39 2.70 0.50
N GLY A 284 10.04 3.57 -0.45
CA GLY A 284 10.64 4.89 -0.61
C GLY A 284 9.58 5.97 -0.41
N VAL A 285 9.98 7.11 0.15
CA VAL A 285 9.13 8.26 0.43
C VAL A 285 9.79 9.51 -0.15
N TRP A 286 9.01 10.28 -0.93
CA TRP A 286 9.39 11.59 -1.44
C TRP A 286 8.57 12.66 -0.73
N ILE A 287 9.24 13.52 0.03
CA ILE A 287 8.60 14.58 0.84
C ILE A 287 8.68 15.94 0.14
N VAL A 288 7.65 16.78 0.34
CA VAL A 288 7.55 18.11 -0.29
C VAL A 288 8.54 19.12 0.32
N ARG A 289 8.94 18.95 1.59
CA ARG A 289 9.98 19.74 2.28
C ARG A 289 10.66 18.93 3.38
#